data_AF-A0A2K9Z3L1-F1
#
_entry.id   AF-A0A2K9Z3L1-F1
#
_cell.length_a   1.000
_cell.length_b   1.000
_cell.length_c   1.000
_cell.angle_alpha   90.00
_cell.angle_beta   90.00
_cell.angle_gamma   90.00
#
_symmetry.space_group_name_H-M   'P 1'
#
loop_
_entity.id
_entity.type
_entity.pdbx_description
1 polymer ?
#
loop_
_entity_poly.entity_id
_entity_poly.type
_entity_poly.pdbx_seq_one_letter_code
_entity_poly.pdbx_strand_id
1 'polypeptide(L)' 'MQFLVHSKTIAELEFDGETCVLHVLYKDGRVRSVPDVSPTLVMKIVAGVPVEKSPYLMQRAI' A
#
# COMPACT_ATOMS: atom_id res chain seq x y z
N MET A 1 1.51 7.57 3.46
CA MET A 1 0.23 7.10 2.91
C MET A 1 0.10 5.62 3.17
N GLN A 2 -0.97 5.19 3.83
CA GLN A 2 -1.17 3.80 4.24
C GLN A 2 -2.29 3.16 3.42
N PHE A 3 -2.08 1.91 2.98
CA PHE A 3 -3.01 1.17 2.13
C PHE A 3 -3.13 -0.28 2.60
N LEU A 4 -4.36 -0.70 2.91
CA LEU A 4 -4.67 -2.11 3.14
C LEU A 4 -4.77 -2.83 1.80
N VAL A 5 -4.02 -3.92 1.65
CA VAL A 5 -3.94 -4.67 0.40
C VAL A 5 -4.56 -6.05 0.59
N HIS A 6 -5.48 -6.41 -0.31
CA HIS A 6 -6.00 -7.77 -0.36
C HIS A 6 -5.03 -8.69 -1.09
N SER A 7 -4.02 -9.20 -0.38
CA SER A 7 -3.05 -10.17 -0.88
C SER A 7 -3.00 -11.42 -0.01
N LYS A 8 -2.50 -12.52 -0.58
CA LYS A 8 -2.21 -13.74 0.18
C LYS A 8 -1.08 -13.53 1.19
N THR A 9 -0.08 -12.72 0.84
CA THR A 9 1.17 -12.57 1.60
C THR A 9 1.34 -11.20 2.23
N ILE A 10 0.86 -10.14 1.57
CA ILE A 10 0.99 -8.75 2.04
C ILE A 10 -0.26 -8.40 2.86
N ALA A 11 -0.04 -7.81 4.03
CA ALA A 11 -1.08 -7.24 4.87
C ALA A 11 -1.31 -5.78 4.52
N GLU A 12 -0.22 -5.02 4.37
CA GLU A 12 -0.28 -3.57 4.28
C GLU A 12 0.89 -2.99 3.48
N LEU A 13 0.64 -1.83 2.86
CA LEU A 13 1.65 -0.99 2.24
C LEU A 13 1.59 0.41 2.87
N GLU A 14 2.73 0.91 3.31
CA GLU A 14 2.89 2.27 3.79
C GLU A 14 3.96 2.96 2.95
N PHE A 15 3.62 4.09 2.34
CA PHE A 15 4.55 4.89 1.54
C PHE A 15 4.80 6.23 2.21
N ASP A 16 6.06 6.53 2.51
CA ASP A 16 6.50 7.85 2.93
C ASP A 16 6.85 8.69 1.70
N GLY A 17 6.10 9.78 1.50
CA GLY A 17 6.28 10.69 0.37
C GLY A 17 7.45 11.66 0.51
N GLU A 18 7.96 11.86 1.73
CA GLU A 18 9.13 12.72 1.98
C GLU A 18 10.42 11.96 1.72
N THR A 19 10.48 10.72 2.20
CA THR A 19 11.67 9.85 2.05
C THR A 19 11.62 8.94 0.83
N CYS A 20 10.48 8.88 0.12
CA CYS A 20 10.23 7.97 -0.99
C CYS A 20 10.46 6.49 -0.65
N VAL A 21 10.21 6.11 0.61
CA VAL A 21 10.35 4.73 1.10
C VAL A 21 8.99 4.05 1.15
N LEU A 22 8.90 2.85 0.61
CA LEU A 22 7.75 1.95 0.72
C LEU A 22 8.03 0.86 1.77
N HIS A 23 7.23 0.84 2.81
CA HIS A 23 7.17 -0.22 3.80
C HIS A 23 6.10 -1.24 3.39
N VAL A 24 6.50 -2.50 3.33
CA VAL A 24 5.64 -3.64 3.05
C VAL A 24 5.53 -4.46 4.32
N LEU A 25 4.34 -4.49 4.92
CA LEU A 25 4.02 -5.37 6.03
C LEU A 25 3.39 -6.65 5.48
N TYR A 26 4.02 -7.78 5.78
CA TYR A 26 3.52 -9.10 5.43
C TYR A 26 2.60 -9.63 6.53
N LYS A 27 1.70 -10.56 6.17
CA LYS A 27 0.77 -11.18 7.13
C LYS A 27 1.46 -12.03 8.20
N ASP A 28 2.70 -12.42 7.97
CA ASP A 28 3.55 -13.10 8.96
C ASP A 28 4.24 -12.13 9.93
N GLY A 29 3.95 -10.83 9.83
CA GLY A 29 4.52 -9.78 10.67
C GLY A 29 5.87 -9.26 10.19
N ARG A 30 6.44 -9.80 9.10
CA ARG A 30 7.69 -9.26 8.54
C ARG A 30 7.43 -7.88 7.93
N VAL A 31 8.41 -7.00 8.09
CA VAL A 31 8.42 -5.70 7.43
C VAL A 31 9.60 -5.65 6.49
N ARG A 32 9.37 -5.18 5.26
CA ARG A 32 10.43 -4.87 4.30
C ARG A 32 10.30 -3.44 3.83
N SER A 33 11.39 -2.69 3.93
CA SER A 33 11.49 -1.34 3.38
C SER A 33 12.14 -1.38 2.01
N VAL A 34 11.55 -0.64 1.08
CA VAL A 34 12.03 -0.47 -0.29
C VAL A 34 12.24 1.03 -0.50
N PRO A 35 13.50 1.50 -0.57
CA PRO A 35 13.79 2.91 -0.83
C PRO A 35 13.63 3.27 -2.31
N ASP A 36 13.69 4.56 -2.62
CA ASP A 36 13.67 5.13 -3.98
C ASP A 36 12.45 4.72 -4.81
N VAL A 37 11.33 4.49 -4.14
CA VAL A 37 10.09 4.10 -4.81
C VAL A 37 9.42 5.34 -5.40
N SER A 38 9.23 5.31 -6.72
CA SER A 38 8.52 6.38 -7.41
C SER A 38 7.07 6.50 -6.88
N PRO A 39 6.62 7.71 -6.50
CA PRO A 39 5.23 7.95 -6.09
C PRO A 39 4.21 7.48 -7.15
N THR A 40 4.55 7.62 -8.43
CA THR A 40 3.72 7.17 -9.57
C THR A 40 3.56 5.65 -9.59
N LEU A 41 4.60 4.90 -9.20
CA LEU A 41 4.54 3.45 -9.08
C LEU A 41 3.60 3.04 -7.95
N VAL A 42 3.67 3.73 -6.80
CA VAL A 42 2.76 3.51 -5.66
C VAL A 42 1.32 3.75 -6.08
N MET A 43 1.05 4.85 -6.78
CA MET A 43 -0.30 5.17 -7.27
C MET A 43 -0.84 4.10 -8.24
N LYS A 44 0.01 3.53 -9.10
CA LYS A 44 -0.38 2.39 -9.96
C LYS A 44 -0.72 1.15 -9.17
N ILE A 45 0.04 0.84 -8.11
CA ILE A 45 -0.25 -0.29 -7.22
C ILE A 45 -1.60 -0.07 -6.53
N VAL A 46 -1.86 1.13 -6.01
CA VAL A 46 -3.11 1.49 -5.35
C VAL A 46 -4.29 1.45 -6.32
N ALA A 47 -4.14 2.01 -7.52
CA ALA A 47 -5.19 2.01 -8.56
C ALA A 47 -5.48 0.61 -9.13
N GLY A 48 -4.51 -0.30 -9.09
CA GLY A 48 -4.69 -1.70 -9.47
C GLY A 48 -5.41 -2.54 -8.40
N VAL A 49 -5.56 -2.04 -7.17
CA VAL A 49 -6.40 -2.67 -6.16
C VAL A 49 -7.86 -2.32 -6.50
N PRO A 50 -8.72 -3.30 -6.87
CA PRO A 50 -10.11 -3.01 -7.18
C PRO A 50 -10.75 -2.29 -6.00
N VAL A 51 -11.31 -1.10 -6.27
CA VAL A 51 -11.95 -0.20 -5.30
C VAL A 51 -13.02 -0.94 -4.49
N GLU A 52 -13.69 -1.91 -5.12
CA GLU A 52 -14.72 -2.79 -4.54
C GLU A 52 -14.20 -3.72 -3.44
N LYS A 53 -12.88 -3.85 -3.23
CA LYS A 53 -12.26 -4.79 -2.29
C LYS A 53 -11.28 -4.17 -1.29
N SER A 54 -11.12 -2.85 -1.27
CA SER A 54 -10.32 -2.17 -0.26
C SER A 54 -11.22 -1.37 0.71
N PRO A 55 -11.36 -1.80 1.98
CA PRO A 55 -12.18 -1.08 2.97
C PRO A 55 -11.69 0.36 3.22
N TYR A 56 -10.42 0.67 2.94
CA TYR A 56 -9.86 2.01 3.05
C TYR A 56 -10.35 2.96 1.93
N LEU A 57 -10.51 2.46 0.71
CA LEU A 57 -11.03 3.26 -0.41
C LEU A 57 -12.56 3.46 -0.30
N MET A 58 -13.28 2.52 0.30
CA MET A 58 -14.71 2.70 0.60
C MET A 58 -14.96 3.75 1.69
N GLN A 59 -14.09 3.86 2.71
CA GLN A 59 -14.25 4.87 3.77
C GLN A 59 -14.05 6.32 3.31
N ARG A 60 -13.39 6.55 2.18
CA ARG A 60 -13.15 7.91 1.64
C ARG A 60 -14.10 8.31 0.51
N ALA A 61 -15.05 7.46 0.14
CA ALA A 61 -16.02 7.72 -0.92
C ALA A 61 -17.38 8.25 -0.39
N ILE A 62 -17.47 8.58 0.90
CA ILE A 62 -18.64 9.20 1.55
C ILE A 62 -18.27 10.58 2.05
#